data_AF-A0A933NP78-F1
#
_entry.id   AF-A0A933NP78-F1
#
_cell.length_a   1.000
_cell.length_b   1.000
_cell.length_c   1.000
_cell.angle_alpha   90.00
_cell.angle_beta   90.00
_cell.angle_gamma   90.00
#
_symmetry.space_group_name_H-M   'P 1'
#
loop_
_entity.id
_entity.type
_entity.pdbx_description
1 polymer ?
#
loop_
_entity_poly.entity_id
_entity_poly.type
_entity_poly.pdbx_seq_one_letter_code
_entity_poly.pdbx_strand_id
1 'polypeptide(L)'
;MRRRLKTVTRCWSVDSPEAQLALTPRTDVCDERDEATSRLLFVQERGPFTHYQREVETEADGTVRETTRYQLNIPWFGWVFALPMRRAIRNRRRPNAPQTWWLPPDRLNERQVRTLALLAVASSAAAFANTLFTQTANFAADSFGVGDQGQGFGGAAVRVGVLIALPFAVLADRIGRRRTIVLLSWLAPIFCAVGAAAPSFPVLVASQTVARPLGIALAMLAVVAAAEDMPRNSRAFAISLLAMASGLGAGVAVASLRLTDLGDEGWRYVYLVSLMWLPVAVSLARRLDETRRYQTVHPIAPRLNRRRLLLIASVAMASNLFVAPASFFQNRYLEDIRGYSGGGIALFTLATGTPASIGLIVGGKLADVVGRRLLILLCTPLSTACIVAAFFVDGPLMWTMALIGGFAAGMAYPAFAVYRAEMFPTGNRGIANGLITATALLSGSLGILLVGYVRDRGVSFGAVLAVIAIGQLIAAYIAYRHYPETAHLELEQLNPGDPLLSET
;
A
#
# COMPACT_ATOMS: atom_id res chain seq x y z
N MET A 1 -11.54 1.56 26.57
CA MET A 1 -11.01 0.22 26.87
C MET A 1 -9.55 0.33 27.33
N ARG A 2 -9.29 0.22 28.65
CA ARG A 2 -7.94 -0.03 29.17
C ARG A 2 -7.51 -1.41 28.67
N ARG A 3 -6.47 -1.50 27.85
CA ARG A 3 -5.97 -2.80 27.34
C ARG A 3 -5.42 -3.58 28.53
N ARG A 4 -5.84 -4.85 28.68
CA ARG A 4 -5.38 -5.72 29.78
C ARG A 4 -3.89 -5.98 29.63
N LEU A 5 -3.19 -5.93 30.76
CA LEU A 5 -1.82 -6.44 30.92
C LEU A 5 -1.81 -7.92 30.55
N LYS A 6 -0.86 -8.32 29.70
CA LYS A 6 -0.67 -9.72 29.29
C LYS A 6 0.45 -10.33 30.11
N THR A 7 0.29 -11.57 30.53
CA THR A 7 1.28 -12.31 31.32
C THR A 7 1.72 -13.56 30.57
N VAL A 8 3.02 -13.81 30.52
CA VAL A 8 3.64 -15.03 30.03
C VAL A 8 4.55 -15.56 31.14
N THR A 9 4.30 -16.77 31.61
CA THR A 9 5.12 -17.43 32.62
C THR A 9 5.79 -18.66 32.02
N ARG A 10 7.06 -18.87 32.37
CA ARG A 10 7.88 -20.01 31.96
C ARG A 10 8.67 -20.50 33.17
N CYS A 11 8.85 -21.81 33.24
CA CYS A 11 9.64 -22.46 34.27
C CYS A 11 10.62 -23.42 33.59
N TRP A 12 11.84 -23.45 34.08
CA TRP A 12 12.88 -24.36 33.64
C TRP A 12 13.70 -24.85 34.84
N SER A 13 14.35 -25.99 34.72
CA SER A 13 15.37 -26.41 35.70
C SER A 13 16.57 -25.45 35.65
N VAL A 14 17.18 -25.15 36.80
CA VAL A 14 18.35 -24.26 36.94
C VAL A 14 19.50 -24.60 35.99
N ASP A 15 19.72 -25.88 35.69
CA ASP A 15 20.83 -26.34 34.84
C ASP A 15 20.56 -26.17 33.34
N SER A 16 19.33 -25.80 32.96
CA SER A 16 18.97 -25.64 31.55
C SER A 16 19.62 -24.38 30.93
N PRO A 17 20.03 -24.44 29.65
CA PRO A 17 20.55 -23.27 28.95
C PRO A 17 19.51 -22.14 28.85
N GLU A 18 18.21 -22.46 28.86
CA GLU A 18 17.13 -21.49 28.91
C GLU A 18 17.05 -20.75 30.25
N ALA A 19 17.29 -21.43 31.37
CA ALA A 19 17.35 -20.80 32.70
C ALA A 19 18.51 -19.80 32.79
N GLN A 20 19.71 -20.18 32.31
CA GLN A 20 20.85 -19.26 32.26
C GLN A 20 20.56 -18.06 31.36
N LEU A 21 19.93 -18.29 30.20
CA LEU A 21 19.53 -17.20 29.31
C LEU A 21 18.53 -16.26 30.02
N ALA A 22 17.56 -16.79 30.76
CA ALA A 22 16.56 -16.01 31.49
C ALA A 22 17.18 -15.02 32.49
N LEU A 23 18.33 -15.34 33.08
CA LEU A 23 19.02 -14.45 34.05
C LEU A 23 19.68 -13.21 33.41
N THR A 24 19.82 -13.17 32.09
CA THR A 24 20.46 -12.03 31.38
C THR A 24 19.42 -11.05 30.83
N PRO A 25 19.75 -9.76 30.59
CA PRO A 25 18.87 -8.81 29.90
C PRO A 25 18.53 -9.24 28.47
N ARG A 26 17.28 -9.05 28.07
CA ARG A 26 16.79 -9.34 26.71
C ARG A 26 17.14 -8.21 25.73
N THR A 27 17.42 -8.59 24.49
CA THR A 27 17.73 -7.67 23.37
C THR A 27 16.99 -8.01 22.07
N ASP A 28 15.96 -8.88 22.11
CA ASP A 28 15.27 -9.40 20.92
C ASP A 28 14.01 -8.62 20.52
N VAL A 29 13.02 -8.46 21.39
CA VAL A 29 11.78 -7.69 21.14
C VAL A 29 11.83 -6.29 21.74
N CYS A 30 12.65 -6.11 22.76
CA CYS A 30 12.98 -4.86 23.42
C CYS A 30 14.38 -4.98 24.00
N ASP A 31 15.00 -3.84 24.29
CA ASP A 31 16.23 -3.77 25.05
C ASP A 31 15.83 -3.58 26.53
N GLU A 32 16.23 -4.54 27.36
CA GLU A 32 15.99 -4.51 28.80
C GLU A 32 17.16 -3.90 29.55
N ARG A 33 16.84 -3.23 30.65
CA ARG A 33 17.78 -2.88 31.71
C ARG A 33 17.38 -3.57 33.00
N ASP A 34 18.38 -3.95 33.79
CA ASP A 34 18.19 -4.44 35.15
C ASP A 34 17.81 -3.27 36.07
N GLU A 35 16.74 -3.43 36.83
CA GLU A 35 16.30 -2.47 37.83
C GLU A 35 16.90 -2.91 39.16
N ALA A 36 17.96 -2.20 39.61
CA ALA A 36 18.76 -2.53 40.78
C ALA A 36 17.92 -2.66 42.08
N THR A 37 17.33 -3.84 42.25
CA THR A 37 16.44 -4.23 43.33
C THR A 37 16.91 -5.57 43.91
N SER A 38 16.33 -6.00 45.03
CA SER A 38 16.68 -7.28 45.67
C SER A 38 16.22 -8.51 44.88
N ARG A 39 15.47 -8.33 43.79
CA ARG A 39 14.98 -9.38 42.88
C ARG A 39 15.53 -9.11 41.48
N LEU A 40 15.71 -10.15 40.67
CA LEU A 40 16.06 -10.00 39.26
C LEU A 40 14.87 -9.46 38.47
N LEU A 41 14.82 -8.14 38.34
CA LEU A 41 13.74 -7.41 37.72
C LEU A 41 14.24 -6.63 36.51
N PHE A 42 13.71 -6.97 35.34
CA PHE A 42 14.04 -6.31 34.08
C PHE A 42 12.90 -5.42 33.60
N VAL A 43 13.23 -4.20 33.23
CA VAL A 43 12.30 -3.23 32.64
C VAL A 43 12.76 -2.81 31.25
N GLN A 44 11.83 -2.40 30.41
CA GLN A 44 12.16 -1.93 29.06
C GLN A 44 12.93 -0.62 29.13
N GLU A 45 14.13 -0.59 28.54
CA GLU A 45 14.86 0.64 28.26
C GLU A 45 14.43 1.22 26.89
N ARG A 46 14.43 0.37 25.85
CA ARG A 46 13.95 0.72 24.51
C ARG A 46 13.04 -0.35 23.97
N GLY A 47 11.90 0.04 23.41
CA GLY A 47 11.00 -0.91 22.79
C GLY A 47 9.54 -0.46 22.68
N PRO A 48 8.70 -1.35 22.13
CA PRO A 48 7.36 -1.01 21.67
C PRO A 48 6.30 -1.01 22.78
N PHE A 49 6.66 -1.39 24.01
CA PHE A 49 5.70 -1.61 25.08
C PHE A 49 5.35 -0.32 25.83
N THR A 50 4.06 -0.15 26.13
CA THR A 50 3.57 0.90 27.05
C THR A 50 3.91 0.56 28.50
N HIS A 51 3.90 -0.74 28.81
CA HIS A 51 4.31 -1.28 30.08
C HIS A 51 4.97 -2.62 29.82
N TYR A 52 6.14 -2.84 30.40
CA TYR A 52 6.90 -4.07 30.28
C TYR A 52 7.72 -4.28 31.54
N GLN A 53 7.57 -5.45 32.14
CA GLN A 53 8.26 -5.86 33.34
C GLN A 53 8.47 -7.37 33.28
N ARG A 54 9.68 -7.84 33.54
CA ARG A 54 10.03 -9.26 33.56
C ARG A 54 10.72 -9.56 34.88
N GLU A 55 10.13 -10.45 35.65
CA GLU A 55 10.64 -10.90 36.93
C GLU A 55 11.16 -12.34 36.78
N VAL A 56 12.34 -12.60 37.33
CA VAL A 56 12.95 -13.92 37.36
C VAL A 56 13.19 -14.30 38.81
N GLU A 57 12.57 -15.39 39.24
CA GLU A 57 12.72 -15.95 40.60
C GLU A 57 13.29 -17.36 40.48
N THR A 58 14.29 -17.68 41.30
CA THR A 58 14.78 -19.05 41.46
C THR A 58 14.10 -19.64 42.71
N GLU A 59 13.24 -20.62 42.51
CA GLU A 59 12.52 -21.31 43.58
C GLU A 59 13.48 -22.28 44.31
N ALA A 60 13.16 -22.61 45.58
CA ALA A 60 14.03 -23.41 46.44
C ALA A 60 14.23 -24.86 45.95
N ASP A 61 13.37 -25.33 45.05
CA ASP A 61 13.42 -26.63 44.40
C ASP A 61 14.39 -26.70 43.21
N GLY A 62 15.09 -25.60 42.90
CA GLY A 62 15.97 -25.51 41.73
C GLY A 62 15.24 -25.19 40.42
N THR A 63 14.01 -24.70 40.48
CA THR A 63 13.26 -24.22 39.31
C THR A 63 13.46 -22.71 39.12
N VAL A 64 13.87 -22.28 37.91
CA VAL A 64 13.89 -20.87 37.52
C VAL A 64 12.55 -20.52 36.88
N ARG A 65 11.83 -19.57 37.49
CA ARG A 65 10.55 -19.07 37.02
C ARG A 65 10.68 -17.66 36.46
N GLU A 66 10.41 -17.51 35.17
CA GLU A 66 10.32 -16.22 34.49
C GLU A 66 8.85 -15.82 34.32
N THR A 67 8.48 -14.63 34.78
CA THR A 67 7.17 -14.03 34.52
C THR A 67 7.34 -12.70 33.80
N THR A 68 6.97 -12.67 32.51
CA THR A 68 6.94 -11.43 31.71
C THR A 68 5.52 -10.86 31.67
N ARG A 69 5.38 -9.63 32.11
CA ARG A 69 4.16 -8.81 32.09
C ARG A 69 4.32 -7.67 31.10
N TYR A 70 3.44 -7.57 30.10
CA TYR A 70 3.59 -6.55 29.06
C TYR A 70 2.26 -6.04 28.52
N GLN A 71 2.32 -4.83 27.95
CA GLN A 71 1.20 -4.18 27.29
C GLN A 71 1.67 -3.48 26.00
N LEU A 72 0.97 -3.76 24.90
CA LEU A 72 1.22 -3.15 23.59
C LEU A 72 0.08 -2.21 23.18
N ASN A 73 0.46 -1.03 22.70
CA ASN A 73 -0.46 -0.03 22.16
C ASN A 73 -0.34 0.07 20.63
N ILE A 74 -0.85 -0.94 19.95
CA ILE A 74 -1.03 -0.98 18.49
C ILE A 74 -2.54 -0.79 18.18
N PRO A 75 -3.05 0.44 17.97
CA PRO A 75 -4.45 0.68 17.56
C PRO A 75 -4.81 -0.12 16.31
N TRP A 76 -6.05 -0.63 16.23
CA TRP A 76 -6.62 -1.38 15.08
C TRP A 76 -5.97 -2.74 14.74
N PHE A 77 -4.65 -2.87 14.85
CA PHE A 77 -3.89 -4.07 14.46
C PHE A 77 -3.35 -4.89 15.65
N GLY A 78 -3.68 -4.54 16.88
CA GLY A 78 -3.15 -5.22 18.07
C GLY A 78 -3.46 -6.72 18.16
N TRP A 79 -4.51 -7.18 17.48
CA TRP A 79 -4.86 -8.60 17.39
C TRP A 79 -3.92 -9.36 16.44
N VAL A 80 -3.51 -8.76 15.32
CA VAL A 80 -2.57 -9.34 14.33
C VAL A 80 -1.23 -9.64 14.99
N PHE A 81 -0.73 -8.71 15.80
CA PHE A 81 0.57 -8.84 16.46
C PHE A 81 0.50 -9.54 17.83
N ALA A 82 -0.69 -9.89 18.33
CA ALA A 82 -0.84 -10.50 19.65
C ALA A 82 -0.16 -11.88 19.74
N LEU A 83 -0.36 -12.74 18.73
CA LEU A 83 0.21 -14.08 18.69
C LEU A 83 1.72 -14.08 18.37
N PRO A 84 2.20 -13.36 17.33
CA PRO A 84 3.63 -13.24 17.07
C PRO A 84 4.40 -12.69 18.27
N MET A 85 3.90 -11.63 18.92
CA MET A 85 4.55 -11.06 20.09
C MET A 85 4.56 -12.03 21.27
N ARG A 86 3.43 -12.70 21.57
CA ARG A 86 3.39 -13.70 22.66
C ARG A 86 4.38 -14.84 22.41
N ARG A 87 4.52 -15.29 21.15
CA ARG A 87 5.51 -16.31 20.78
C ARG A 87 6.94 -15.81 20.92
N ALA A 88 7.24 -14.58 20.49
CA ALA A 88 8.57 -14.00 20.64
C ALA A 88 8.98 -13.80 22.11
N ILE A 89 8.06 -13.33 22.95
CA ILE A 89 8.27 -13.21 24.41
C ILE A 89 8.46 -14.59 25.06
N ARG A 90 7.72 -15.61 24.60
CA ARG A 90 7.84 -16.98 25.12
C ARG A 90 9.13 -17.67 24.69
N ASN A 91 9.53 -17.48 23.44
CA ASN A 91 10.65 -18.15 22.81
C ASN A 91 11.78 -17.14 22.64
N ARG A 92 12.43 -16.84 23.78
CA ARG A 92 13.55 -15.90 23.83
C ARG A 92 14.65 -16.33 22.87
N ARG A 93 15.15 -15.39 22.10
CA ARG A 93 16.30 -15.63 21.22
C ARG A 93 17.60 -15.35 21.96
N ARG A 94 18.66 -16.08 21.56
CA ARG A 94 20.01 -15.80 22.05
C ARG A 94 20.46 -14.40 21.62
N PRO A 95 21.33 -13.73 22.40
CA PRO A 95 21.97 -12.51 21.95
C PRO A 95 22.61 -12.72 20.57
N ASN A 96 22.49 -11.74 19.68
CA ASN A 96 23.00 -11.77 18.30
C ASN A 96 22.33 -12.75 17.33
N ALA A 97 21.23 -13.41 17.72
CA ALA A 97 20.42 -14.15 16.77
C ALA A 97 19.79 -13.19 15.74
N PRO A 98 19.63 -13.59 14.46
CA PRO A 98 19.01 -12.75 13.45
C PRO A 98 17.61 -12.30 13.88
N GLN A 99 17.33 -11.01 13.65
CA GLN A 99 16.06 -10.37 13.96
C GLN A 99 14.89 -11.13 13.31
N THR A 100 13.73 -11.15 13.96
CA THR A 100 12.56 -11.81 13.38
C THR A 100 12.02 -11.01 12.20
N TRP A 101 11.72 -11.68 11.09
CA TRP A 101 11.33 -11.04 9.81
C TRP A 101 10.13 -10.08 9.88
N TRP A 102 9.23 -10.21 10.86
CA TRP A 102 8.06 -9.34 11.04
C TRP A 102 8.30 -8.16 11.98
N LEU A 103 9.46 -8.10 12.65
CA LEU A 103 9.87 -6.96 13.48
C LEU A 103 10.63 -5.94 12.63
N PRO A 104 10.49 -4.63 12.93
CA PRO A 104 11.32 -3.61 12.31
C PRO A 104 12.81 -3.85 12.63
N PRO A 105 13.74 -3.45 11.74
CA PRO A 105 15.17 -3.53 12.00
C PRO A 105 15.59 -2.75 13.25
N ASP A 106 15.04 -1.54 13.43
CA ASP A 106 15.31 -0.72 14.61
C ASP A 106 14.29 -0.98 15.72
N ARG A 107 14.72 -0.77 16.97
CA ARG A 107 13.86 -0.85 18.16
C ARG A 107 12.95 0.37 18.24
N LEU A 108 11.74 0.23 17.70
CA LEU A 108 10.74 1.30 17.74
C LEU A 108 10.18 1.49 19.15
N ASN A 109 10.01 2.75 19.55
CA ASN A 109 9.38 3.11 20.82
C ASN A 109 7.84 3.01 20.72
N GLU A 110 7.13 2.98 21.85
CA GLU A 110 5.65 2.92 21.90
C GLU A 110 5.00 3.96 20.98
N ARG A 111 5.48 5.22 21.01
CA ARG A 111 4.94 6.30 20.18
C ARG A 111 5.06 5.98 18.70
N GLN A 112 6.22 5.53 18.23
CA GLN A 112 6.46 5.22 16.83
C GLN A 112 5.58 4.05 16.37
N VAL A 113 5.45 3.00 17.18
CA VAL A 113 4.56 1.87 16.89
C VAL A 113 3.10 2.32 16.81
N ARG A 114 2.68 3.21 17.71
CA ARG A 114 1.32 3.79 17.71
C ARG A 114 1.09 4.65 16.46
N THR A 115 2.01 5.56 16.12
CA THR A 115 1.95 6.40 14.92
C THR A 115 1.86 5.52 13.68
N LEU A 116 2.75 4.54 13.56
CA LEU A 116 2.80 3.62 12.42
C LEU A 116 1.48 2.86 12.24
N ALA A 117 0.90 2.34 13.32
CA ALA A 117 -0.39 1.65 13.27
C ALA A 117 -1.56 2.59 12.88
N LEU A 118 -1.54 3.84 13.35
CA LEU A 118 -2.55 4.85 12.98
C LEU A 118 -2.43 5.26 11.51
N LEU A 119 -1.21 5.47 11.01
CA LEU A 119 -0.96 5.78 9.60
C LEU A 119 -1.29 4.59 8.70
N ALA A 120 -1.04 3.35 9.12
CA ALA A 120 -1.44 2.16 8.40
C ALA A 120 -2.96 2.08 8.20
N VAL A 121 -3.77 2.33 9.25
CA VAL A 121 -5.23 2.31 9.10
C VAL A 121 -5.75 3.52 8.30
N ALA A 122 -5.06 4.67 8.36
CA ALA A 122 -5.35 5.81 7.49
C ALA A 122 -5.11 5.47 6.01
N SER A 123 -4.02 4.76 5.71
CA SER A 123 -3.73 4.23 4.37
C SER A 123 -4.79 3.24 3.88
N SER A 124 -5.36 2.41 4.77
CA SER A 124 -6.51 1.57 4.44
C SER A 124 -7.74 2.40 4.04
N ALA A 125 -8.11 3.42 4.83
CA ALA A 125 -9.23 4.30 4.49
C ALA A 125 -9.02 5.03 3.16
N ALA A 126 -7.80 5.52 2.93
CA ALA A 126 -7.41 6.16 1.68
C ALA A 126 -7.54 5.21 0.46
N ALA A 127 -7.04 3.99 0.60
CA ALA A 127 -7.11 2.99 -0.47
C ALA A 127 -8.55 2.55 -0.76
N PHE A 128 -9.41 2.45 0.25
CA PHE A 128 -10.84 2.22 0.05
C PHE A 128 -11.45 3.30 -0.85
N ALA A 129 -11.25 4.58 -0.52
CA ALA A 129 -11.78 5.71 -1.30
C ALA A 129 -11.25 5.71 -2.75
N ASN A 130 -9.98 5.34 -2.96
CA ASN A 130 -9.35 5.32 -4.28
C ASN A 130 -9.87 4.18 -5.17
N THR A 131 -10.28 3.06 -4.56
CA THR A 131 -10.75 1.86 -5.24
C THR A 131 -12.26 1.91 -5.52
N LEU A 132 -13.02 2.57 -4.65
CA LEU A 132 -14.49 2.58 -4.63
C LEU A 132 -15.16 2.81 -5.99
N PHE A 133 -14.88 3.95 -6.64
CA PHE A 133 -15.50 4.28 -7.93
C PHE A 133 -15.08 3.30 -9.03
N THR A 134 -13.80 2.90 -9.07
CA THR A 134 -13.31 1.95 -10.08
C THR A 134 -14.02 0.61 -10.00
N GLN A 135 -14.40 0.18 -8.79
CA GLN A 135 -15.07 -1.11 -8.58
C GLN A 135 -16.59 -1.05 -8.81
N THR A 136 -17.21 0.13 -8.68
CA THR A 136 -18.67 0.29 -8.68
C THR A 136 -19.23 1.02 -9.90
N ALA A 137 -18.38 1.60 -10.75
CA ALA A 137 -18.80 2.46 -11.86
C ALA A 137 -19.70 1.75 -12.89
N ASN A 138 -19.50 0.46 -13.15
CA ASN A 138 -20.36 -0.33 -14.05
C ASN A 138 -21.77 -0.47 -13.48
N PHE A 139 -21.92 -0.98 -12.26
CA PHE A 139 -23.23 -1.14 -11.61
C PHE A 139 -24.03 0.17 -11.54
N ALA A 140 -23.34 1.27 -11.22
CA ALA A 140 -23.97 2.59 -11.23
C ALA A 140 -24.33 3.04 -12.65
N ALA A 141 -23.46 2.82 -13.64
CA ALA A 141 -23.76 3.13 -15.03
C ALA A 141 -25.00 2.37 -15.52
N ASP A 142 -25.11 1.08 -15.22
CA ASP A 142 -26.25 0.24 -15.61
C ASP A 142 -27.55 0.71 -14.95
N SER A 143 -27.53 1.03 -13.64
CA SER A 143 -28.71 1.58 -12.95
C SER A 143 -29.23 2.89 -13.56
N PHE A 144 -28.35 3.67 -14.18
CA PHE A 144 -28.69 4.93 -14.85
C PHE A 144 -28.81 4.80 -16.37
N GLY A 145 -28.71 3.60 -16.94
CA GLY A 145 -28.80 3.36 -18.39
C GLY A 145 -27.64 3.99 -19.19
N VAL A 146 -26.44 4.05 -18.62
CA VAL A 146 -25.25 4.66 -19.23
C VAL A 146 -24.38 3.58 -19.88
N GLY A 147 -24.09 3.75 -21.18
CA GLY A 147 -23.21 2.84 -21.94
C GLY A 147 -21.71 2.96 -21.60
N ASP A 148 -20.88 2.17 -22.28
CA ASP A 148 -19.44 2.02 -22.00
C ASP A 148 -18.69 3.34 -22.23
N GLN A 149 -19.12 4.13 -23.22
CA GLN A 149 -18.55 5.46 -23.47
C GLN A 149 -18.84 6.41 -22.30
N GLY A 150 -20.07 6.42 -21.78
CA GLY A 150 -20.45 7.27 -20.65
C GLY A 150 -19.73 6.87 -19.36
N GLN A 151 -19.63 5.56 -19.09
CA GLN A 151 -18.82 5.04 -18.00
C GLN A 151 -17.34 5.44 -18.16
N GLY A 152 -16.82 5.39 -19.39
CA GLY A 152 -15.47 5.81 -19.74
C GLY A 152 -15.21 7.30 -19.46
N PHE A 153 -16.16 8.18 -19.83
CA PHE A 153 -16.09 9.61 -19.49
C PHE A 153 -16.05 9.82 -17.97
N GLY A 154 -16.88 9.09 -17.21
CA GLY A 154 -16.85 9.12 -15.75
C GLY A 154 -15.50 8.70 -15.18
N GLY A 155 -14.94 7.59 -15.69
CA GLY A 155 -13.62 7.09 -15.34
C GLY A 155 -12.49 8.10 -15.59
N ALA A 156 -12.51 8.77 -16.74
CA ALA A 156 -11.55 9.80 -17.09
C ALA A 156 -11.67 11.05 -16.20
N ALA A 157 -12.89 11.55 -15.98
CA ALA A 157 -13.13 12.73 -15.14
C ALA A 157 -12.63 12.52 -13.70
N VAL A 158 -12.97 11.38 -13.09
CA VAL A 158 -12.53 11.03 -11.72
C VAL A 158 -11.00 10.94 -11.62
N ARG A 159 -10.32 10.49 -12.69
CA ARG A 159 -8.84 10.42 -12.73
C ARG A 159 -8.19 11.79 -12.88
N VAL A 160 -8.74 12.68 -13.71
CA VAL A 160 -8.25 14.07 -13.85
C VAL A 160 -8.42 14.85 -12.54
N GLY A 161 -9.41 14.48 -11.72
CA GLY A 161 -9.60 15.02 -10.38
C GLY A 161 -8.36 14.98 -9.48
N VAL A 162 -7.35 14.13 -9.77
CA VAL A 162 -6.08 14.05 -9.00
C VAL A 162 -5.44 15.41 -8.74
N LEU A 163 -5.64 16.39 -9.63
CA LEU A 163 -5.13 17.76 -9.46
C LEU A 163 -5.64 18.42 -8.17
N ILE A 164 -6.81 18.02 -7.66
CA ILE A 164 -7.40 18.47 -6.39
C ILE A 164 -6.58 17.98 -5.19
N ALA A 165 -5.75 16.94 -5.32
CA ALA A 165 -4.89 16.47 -4.23
C ALA A 165 -3.71 17.43 -3.95
N LEU A 166 -3.26 18.21 -4.95
CA LEU A 166 -2.08 19.08 -4.84
C LEU A 166 -2.24 20.19 -3.78
N PRO A 167 -3.37 20.93 -3.71
CA PRO A 167 -3.60 21.89 -2.63
C PRO A 167 -3.49 21.30 -1.23
N PHE A 168 -3.86 20.04 -1.01
CA PHE A 168 -3.77 19.41 0.31
C PHE A 168 -2.33 19.10 0.74
N ALA A 169 -1.44 18.87 -0.23
CA ALA A 169 -0.01 18.76 0.04
C ALA A 169 0.53 20.09 0.57
N VAL A 170 0.24 21.21 -0.13
CA VAL A 170 0.62 22.56 0.29
C VAL A 170 -0.02 22.94 1.62
N LEU A 171 -1.28 22.55 1.83
CA LEU A 171 -1.98 22.78 3.08
C LEU A 171 -1.28 22.05 4.25
N ALA A 172 -0.86 20.80 4.07
CA ALA A 172 -0.11 20.04 5.08
C ALA A 172 1.19 20.74 5.50
N ASP A 173 1.87 21.40 4.57
CA ASP A 173 3.08 22.16 4.88
C ASP A 173 2.79 23.45 5.67
N ARG A 174 1.60 24.05 5.50
CA ARG A 174 1.20 25.29 6.18
C ARG A 174 0.57 25.09 7.56
N ILE A 175 -0.38 24.16 7.68
CA ILE A 175 -1.16 23.99 8.92
C ILE A 175 -0.68 22.82 9.80
N GLY A 176 0.26 22.03 9.29
CA GLY A 176 0.79 20.83 9.94
C GLY A 176 0.17 19.54 9.39
N ARG A 177 0.98 18.47 9.34
CA ARG A 177 0.61 17.19 8.73
C ARG A 177 -0.47 16.48 9.49
N ARG A 178 -0.39 16.46 10.81
CA ARG A 178 -1.40 15.83 11.67
C ARG A 178 -2.79 16.40 11.35
N ARG A 179 -2.92 17.74 11.27
CA ARG A 179 -4.21 18.40 11.03
C ARG A 179 -4.78 18.04 9.66
N THR A 180 -3.95 18.04 8.62
CA THR A 180 -4.38 17.69 7.27
C THR A 180 -4.75 16.21 7.13
N ILE A 181 -3.98 15.29 7.73
CA ILE A 181 -4.32 13.86 7.76
C ILE A 181 -5.67 13.64 8.45
N VAL A 182 -5.90 14.29 9.60
CA VAL A 182 -7.18 14.19 10.31
C VAL A 182 -8.32 14.74 9.45
N LEU A 183 -8.17 15.93 8.87
CA LEU A 183 -9.17 16.52 7.97
C LEU A 183 -9.53 15.57 6.82
N LEU A 184 -8.54 15.07 6.09
CA LEU A 184 -8.75 14.17 4.97
C LEU A 184 -9.38 12.83 5.38
N SER A 185 -9.05 12.32 6.57
CA SER A 185 -9.66 11.11 7.11
C SER A 185 -11.15 11.26 7.42
N TRP A 186 -11.63 12.48 7.66
CA TRP A 186 -13.06 12.79 7.74
C TRP A 186 -13.67 13.00 6.35
N LEU A 187 -13.05 13.86 5.53
CA LEU A 187 -13.63 14.27 4.26
C LEU A 187 -13.73 13.12 3.25
N ALA A 188 -12.69 12.29 3.09
CA ALA A 188 -12.69 11.25 2.06
C ALA A 188 -13.86 10.25 2.23
N PRO A 189 -14.10 9.66 3.41
CA PRO A 189 -15.28 8.82 3.64
C PRO A 189 -16.61 9.55 3.44
N ILE A 190 -16.75 10.79 3.90
CA ILE A 190 -18.00 11.54 3.76
C ILE A 190 -18.33 11.81 2.29
N PHE A 191 -17.35 12.28 1.50
CA PHE A 191 -17.54 12.53 0.07
C PHE A 191 -17.75 11.23 -0.72
N CYS A 192 -17.17 10.11 -0.31
CA CYS A 192 -17.55 8.80 -0.83
C CYS A 192 -19.04 8.52 -0.54
N ALA A 193 -19.48 8.64 0.71
CA ALA A 193 -20.87 8.37 1.09
C ALA A 193 -21.90 9.28 0.39
N VAL A 194 -21.54 10.55 0.09
CA VAL A 194 -22.40 11.45 -0.72
C VAL A 194 -22.73 10.85 -2.09
N GLY A 195 -21.82 10.05 -2.67
CA GLY A 195 -22.07 9.32 -3.91
C GLY A 195 -23.26 8.36 -3.81
N ALA A 196 -23.57 7.81 -2.63
CA ALA A 196 -24.74 6.97 -2.41
C ALA A 196 -26.07 7.71 -2.63
N ALA A 197 -26.08 9.04 -2.53
CA ALA A 197 -27.26 9.87 -2.73
C ALA A 197 -27.35 10.48 -4.15
N ALA A 198 -26.44 10.12 -5.06
CA ALA A 198 -26.41 10.69 -6.40
C ALA A 198 -27.68 10.33 -7.20
N PRO A 199 -28.42 11.31 -7.75
CA PRO A 199 -29.63 11.04 -8.54
C PRO A 199 -29.33 10.71 -10.01
N SER A 200 -28.08 10.85 -10.45
CA SER A 200 -27.65 10.56 -11.81
C SER A 200 -26.16 10.24 -11.86
N PHE A 201 -25.73 9.55 -12.93
CA PHE A 201 -24.33 9.18 -13.13
C PHE A 201 -23.37 10.39 -13.16
N PRO A 202 -23.67 11.54 -13.80
CA PRO A 202 -22.80 12.71 -13.75
C PRO A 202 -22.62 13.28 -12.32
N VAL A 203 -23.66 13.26 -11.49
CA VAL A 203 -23.56 13.71 -10.08
C VAL A 203 -22.69 12.75 -9.27
N LEU A 204 -22.81 11.44 -9.52
CA LEU A 204 -21.92 10.45 -8.93
C LEU A 204 -20.47 10.72 -9.32
N VAL A 205 -20.20 10.88 -10.62
CA VAL A 205 -18.86 11.21 -11.15
C VAL A 205 -18.32 12.48 -10.50
N ALA A 206 -19.12 13.54 -10.40
CA ALA A 206 -18.72 14.80 -9.77
C ALA A 206 -18.33 14.60 -8.29
N SER A 207 -19.14 13.89 -7.51
CA SER A 207 -18.82 13.57 -6.11
C SER A 207 -17.51 12.80 -5.97
N GLN A 208 -17.28 11.81 -6.85
CA GLN A 208 -16.08 10.96 -6.79
C GLN A 208 -14.84 11.62 -7.37
N THR A 209 -15.02 12.64 -8.21
CA THR A 209 -13.93 13.51 -8.68
C THR A 209 -13.35 14.31 -7.53
N VAL A 210 -14.13 14.57 -6.47
CA VAL A 210 -13.65 15.16 -5.21
C VAL A 210 -13.18 14.09 -4.21
N ALA A 211 -13.93 13.01 -4.04
CA ALA A 211 -13.63 12.00 -3.03
C ALA A 211 -12.28 11.28 -3.23
N ARG A 212 -11.99 10.87 -4.48
CA ARG A 212 -10.77 10.11 -4.80
C ARG A 212 -9.49 10.91 -4.53
N PRO A 213 -9.34 12.18 -4.96
CA PRO A 213 -8.17 12.99 -4.64
C PRO A 213 -7.93 13.18 -3.14
N LEU A 214 -8.98 13.25 -2.32
CA LEU A 214 -8.84 13.31 -0.87
C LEU A 214 -8.20 12.03 -0.31
N GLY A 215 -8.61 10.87 -0.82
CA GLY A 215 -7.97 9.57 -0.52
C GLY A 215 -6.50 9.53 -0.96
N ILE A 216 -6.19 10.00 -2.17
CA ILE A 216 -4.80 10.08 -2.67
C ILE A 216 -3.94 10.99 -1.79
N ALA A 217 -4.43 12.18 -1.44
CA ALA A 217 -3.75 13.10 -0.55
C ALA A 217 -3.51 12.47 0.84
N LEU A 218 -4.50 11.77 1.38
CA LEU A 218 -4.38 11.07 2.66
C LEU A 218 -3.31 9.99 2.63
N ALA A 219 -3.31 9.13 1.60
CA ALA A 219 -2.30 8.10 1.41
C ALA A 219 -0.89 8.69 1.28
N MET A 220 -0.74 9.75 0.48
CA MET A 220 0.54 10.43 0.31
C MET A 220 1.05 10.98 1.63
N LEU A 221 0.25 11.77 2.35
CA LEU A 221 0.65 12.34 3.64
C LEU A 221 0.95 11.28 4.69
N ALA A 222 0.23 10.16 4.70
CA ALA A 222 0.50 9.04 5.60
C ALA A 222 1.89 8.43 5.34
N VAL A 223 2.27 8.24 4.07
CA VAL A 223 3.61 7.73 3.70
C VAL A 223 4.70 8.71 4.13
N VAL A 224 4.54 10.02 3.86
CA VAL A 224 5.57 10.99 4.23
C VAL A 224 5.66 11.15 5.75
N ALA A 225 4.55 11.12 6.48
CA ALA A 225 4.54 11.15 7.94
C ALA A 225 5.22 9.92 8.56
N ALA A 226 5.02 8.73 7.97
CA ALA A 226 5.73 7.52 8.38
C ALA A 226 7.23 7.63 8.10
N ALA A 227 7.63 8.15 6.94
CA ALA A 227 9.05 8.33 6.62
C ALA A 227 9.76 9.31 7.57
N GLU A 228 9.07 10.35 8.04
CA GLU A 228 9.62 11.32 8.99
C GLU A 228 9.77 10.78 10.42
N ASP A 229 8.79 10.03 10.93
CA ASP A 229 8.78 9.57 12.33
C ASP A 229 9.62 8.30 12.54
N MET A 230 9.90 7.55 11.47
CA MET A 230 10.63 6.27 11.53
C MET A 230 12.15 6.44 11.41
N PRO A 231 12.95 5.65 12.16
CA PRO A 231 14.41 5.61 12.01
C PRO A 231 14.83 5.14 10.62
N ARG A 232 16.05 5.51 10.19
CA ARG A 232 16.55 5.33 8.81
C ARG A 232 16.39 3.89 8.30
N ASN A 233 16.74 2.88 9.09
CA ASN A 233 16.71 1.47 8.67
C ASN A 233 15.29 0.87 8.66
N SER A 234 14.34 1.51 9.36
CA SER A 234 12.95 1.05 9.48
C SER A 234 11.95 1.76 8.55
N ARG A 235 12.38 2.79 7.81
CA ARG A 235 11.51 3.52 6.87
C ARG A 235 10.93 2.63 5.79
N ALA A 236 11.74 1.78 5.16
CA ALA A 236 11.30 0.85 4.12
C ALA A 236 10.28 -0.17 4.68
N PHE A 237 10.53 -0.69 5.88
CA PHE A 237 9.58 -1.55 6.58
C PHE A 237 8.23 -0.84 6.82
N ALA A 238 8.27 0.41 7.31
CA ALA A 238 7.06 1.19 7.56
C ALA A 238 6.25 1.46 6.29
N ILE A 239 6.90 1.90 5.21
CA ILE A 239 6.26 2.12 3.91
C ILE A 239 5.62 0.83 3.39
N SER A 240 6.31 -0.31 3.53
CA SER A 240 5.78 -1.62 3.14
C SER A 240 4.55 -2.02 3.96
N LEU A 241 4.57 -1.76 5.28
CA LEU A 241 3.42 -2.00 6.15
C LEU A 241 2.22 -1.12 5.77
N LEU A 242 2.46 0.15 5.44
CA LEU A 242 1.42 1.05 4.93
C LEU A 242 0.84 0.54 3.61
N ALA A 243 1.67 0.06 2.68
CA ALA A 243 1.23 -0.51 1.42
C ALA A 243 0.38 -1.78 1.62
N MET A 244 0.76 -2.67 2.53
CA MET A 244 -0.05 -3.83 2.90
C MET A 244 -1.40 -3.41 3.51
N ALA A 245 -1.41 -2.40 4.38
CA ALA A 245 -2.64 -1.87 4.95
C ALA A 245 -3.54 -1.20 3.90
N SER A 246 -2.97 -0.50 2.91
CA SER A 246 -3.72 -0.02 1.74
C SER A 246 -4.40 -1.16 0.98
N GLY A 247 -3.71 -2.30 0.81
CA GLY A 247 -4.28 -3.51 0.21
C GLY A 247 -5.53 -4.00 0.93
N LEU A 248 -5.54 -3.98 2.27
CA LEU A 248 -6.73 -4.30 3.07
C LEU A 248 -7.89 -3.35 2.79
N GLY A 249 -7.63 -2.04 2.70
CA GLY A 249 -8.63 -1.03 2.39
C GLY A 249 -9.27 -1.20 1.01
N ALA A 250 -8.44 -1.44 -0.01
CA ALA A 250 -8.90 -1.78 -1.35
C ALA A 250 -9.69 -3.09 -1.37
N GLY A 251 -9.24 -4.10 -0.61
CA GLY A 251 -9.93 -5.38 -0.46
C GLY A 251 -11.32 -5.24 0.17
N VAL A 252 -11.49 -4.35 1.14
CA VAL A 252 -12.82 -4.04 1.72
C VAL A 252 -13.75 -3.43 0.65
N ALA A 253 -13.26 -2.52 -0.19
CA ALA A 253 -14.05 -1.94 -1.28
C ALA A 253 -14.48 -3.00 -2.32
N VAL A 254 -13.60 -3.94 -2.65
CA VAL A 254 -13.92 -5.06 -3.55
C VAL A 254 -14.90 -6.03 -2.87
N ALA A 255 -14.68 -6.39 -1.61
CA ALA A 255 -15.56 -7.29 -0.86
C ALA A 255 -16.98 -6.72 -0.71
N SER A 256 -17.11 -5.39 -0.60
CA SER A 256 -18.43 -4.75 -0.55
C SER A 256 -19.22 -4.84 -1.84
N LEU A 257 -18.65 -5.26 -2.98
CA LEU A 257 -19.42 -5.50 -4.22
C LEU A 257 -20.50 -6.56 -4.05
N ARG A 258 -20.40 -7.44 -3.04
CA ARG A 258 -21.50 -8.36 -2.68
C ARG A 258 -22.83 -7.63 -2.40
N LEU A 259 -22.77 -6.34 -2.00
CA LEU A 259 -23.95 -5.53 -1.74
C LEU A 259 -24.67 -5.07 -3.02
N THR A 260 -24.02 -5.10 -4.18
CA THR A 260 -24.70 -4.81 -5.46
C THR A 260 -25.71 -5.90 -5.83
N ASP A 261 -25.53 -7.12 -5.29
CA ASP A 261 -26.47 -8.23 -5.47
C ASP A 261 -27.84 -8.00 -4.78
N LEU A 262 -28.01 -6.93 -4.00
CA LEU A 262 -29.27 -6.60 -3.32
C LEU A 262 -30.32 -5.96 -4.25
N GLY A 263 -29.96 -5.62 -5.49
CA GLY A 263 -30.84 -5.04 -6.51
C GLY A 263 -30.14 -3.93 -7.30
N ASP A 264 -30.87 -3.30 -8.22
CA ASP A 264 -30.32 -2.31 -9.18
C ASP A 264 -29.66 -1.10 -8.50
N GLU A 265 -30.13 -0.70 -7.32
CA GLU A 265 -29.57 0.40 -6.52
C GLU A 265 -28.59 -0.10 -5.43
N GLY A 266 -28.23 -1.39 -5.44
CA GLY A 266 -27.38 -2.03 -4.44
C GLY A 266 -25.97 -1.41 -4.35
N TRP A 267 -25.50 -0.82 -5.46
CA TRP A 267 -24.25 -0.07 -5.51
C TRP A 267 -24.20 1.10 -4.53
N ARG A 268 -25.34 1.71 -4.17
CA ARG A 268 -25.38 2.81 -3.18
C ARG A 268 -24.91 2.36 -1.81
N TYR A 269 -25.21 1.13 -1.40
CA TYR A 269 -24.76 0.59 -0.12
C TYR A 269 -23.23 0.46 -0.07
N VAL A 270 -22.59 0.17 -1.19
CA VAL A 270 -21.13 0.13 -1.30
C VAL A 270 -20.50 1.48 -0.96
N TYR A 271 -21.13 2.58 -1.38
CA TYR A 271 -20.70 3.93 -1.00
C TYR A 271 -20.95 4.24 0.49
N LEU A 272 -22.04 3.74 1.08
CA LEU A 272 -22.32 3.90 2.52
C LEU A 272 -21.31 3.14 3.41
N VAL A 273 -20.73 2.03 2.92
CA VAL A 273 -19.65 1.31 3.63
C VAL A 273 -18.47 2.24 3.93
N SER A 274 -18.23 3.28 3.13
CA SER A 274 -17.18 4.26 3.42
C SER A 274 -17.27 4.87 4.83
N LEU A 275 -18.48 5.04 5.38
CA LEU A 275 -18.71 5.59 6.71
C LEU A 275 -18.08 4.74 7.84
N MET A 276 -17.77 3.47 7.57
CA MET A 276 -17.04 2.61 8.51
C MET A 276 -15.64 3.15 8.87
N TRP A 277 -15.10 4.07 8.05
CA TRP A 277 -13.81 4.71 8.28
C TRP A 277 -13.88 5.96 9.18
N LEU A 278 -15.07 6.47 9.53
CA LEU A 278 -15.21 7.62 10.45
C LEU A 278 -14.66 7.35 11.86
N PRO A 279 -14.85 6.16 12.47
CA PRO A 279 -14.18 5.81 13.72
C PRO A 279 -12.64 5.86 13.63
N VAL A 280 -12.06 5.60 12.45
CA VAL A 280 -10.62 5.77 12.20
C VAL A 280 -10.24 7.24 12.25
N ALA A 281 -11.04 8.12 11.64
CA ALA A 281 -10.85 9.57 11.72
C ALA A 281 -10.88 10.09 13.17
N VAL A 282 -11.83 9.60 13.98
CA VAL A 282 -11.88 9.89 15.43
C VAL A 282 -10.63 9.39 16.15
N SER A 283 -10.15 8.18 15.81
CA SER A 283 -8.93 7.60 16.38
C SER A 283 -7.69 8.44 16.04
N LEU A 284 -7.57 8.89 14.79
CA LEU A 284 -6.48 9.77 14.33
C LEU A 284 -6.52 11.11 15.05
N ALA A 285 -7.69 11.76 15.12
CA ALA A 285 -7.87 13.04 15.79
C ALA A 285 -7.38 13.01 17.25
N ARG A 286 -7.69 11.92 17.96
CA ARG A 286 -7.40 11.77 19.40
C ARG A 286 -5.98 11.28 19.71
N ARG A 287 -5.32 10.55 18.81
CA ARG A 287 -4.11 9.77 19.16
C ARG A 287 -2.89 10.00 18.25
N LEU A 288 -3.08 10.60 17.08
CA LEU A 288 -1.98 10.92 16.18
C LEU A 288 -1.24 12.13 16.72
N ASP A 289 0.07 12.03 16.89
CA ASP A 289 0.91 13.15 17.31
C ASP A 289 1.42 13.92 16.08
N GLU A 290 1.87 15.18 16.27
CA GLU A 290 2.51 15.93 15.19
C GLU A 290 3.89 15.35 14.86
N THR A 291 4.26 15.35 13.58
CA THR A 291 5.58 14.89 13.16
C THR A 291 6.66 15.87 13.63
N ARG A 292 7.81 15.34 14.08
CA ARG A 292 8.90 16.16 14.61
C ARG A 292 9.70 16.75 13.44
N ARG A 293 9.46 18.04 13.19
CA ARG A 293 10.28 18.98 12.41
C ARG A 293 10.40 18.74 10.91
N TYR A 294 9.98 19.77 10.17
CA TYR A 294 10.45 20.09 8.85
C TYR A 294 11.59 21.12 8.97
N GLN A 295 12.83 20.65 8.97
CA GLN A 295 13.99 21.45 8.62
C GLN A 295 14.98 20.54 7.91
N THR A 296 14.96 20.57 6.58
CA THR A 296 16.08 20.09 5.78
C THR A 296 16.16 20.91 4.51
N VAL A 297 17.34 21.50 4.34
CA VAL A 297 17.85 22.22 3.18
C VAL A 297 17.31 21.60 1.90
N HIS A 298 16.61 22.38 1.07
CA HIS A 298 16.37 21.99 -0.31
C HIS A 298 17.73 21.90 -1.00
N PRO A 299 18.21 20.71 -1.40
CA PRO A 299 19.39 20.66 -2.25
C PRO A 299 19.09 21.48 -3.50
N ILE A 300 20.00 22.38 -3.89
CA ILE A 300 19.87 23.17 -5.11
C ILE A 300 19.72 22.17 -6.26
N ALA A 301 18.51 22.12 -6.82
CA ALA A 301 18.18 21.11 -7.80
C ALA A 301 18.99 21.36 -9.09
N PRO A 302 19.76 20.38 -9.59
CA PRO A 302 20.39 20.49 -10.89
C PRO A 302 19.30 20.61 -11.98
N ARG A 303 19.65 21.01 -13.20
CA ARG A 303 18.67 21.08 -14.30
C ARG A 303 18.07 19.69 -14.57
N LEU A 304 16.74 19.62 -14.68
CA LEU A 304 16.01 18.37 -14.93
C LEU A 304 16.43 17.77 -16.28
N ASN A 305 16.91 16.52 -16.28
CA ASN A 305 17.28 15.82 -17.50
C ASN A 305 16.02 15.45 -18.30
N ARG A 306 15.66 16.30 -19.27
CA ARG A 306 14.45 16.15 -20.10
C ARG A 306 14.44 14.82 -20.86
N ARG A 307 15.59 14.29 -21.29
CA ARG A 307 15.66 13.01 -22.02
C ARG A 307 15.29 11.83 -21.14
N ARG A 308 15.83 11.76 -19.91
CA ARG A 308 15.47 10.73 -18.91
C ARG A 308 14.00 10.84 -18.52
N LEU A 309 13.51 12.07 -18.34
CA LEU A 309 12.11 12.35 -18.06
C LEU A 309 11.17 11.86 -19.15
N LEU A 310 11.44 12.21 -20.42
CA LEU A 310 10.64 11.78 -21.57
C LEU A 310 10.65 10.26 -21.74
N LEU A 311 11.79 9.61 -21.50
CA LEU A 311 11.90 8.15 -21.60
C LEU A 311 11.07 7.43 -20.54
N ILE A 312 11.13 7.88 -19.28
CA ILE A 312 10.35 7.25 -18.21
C ILE A 312 8.87 7.59 -18.32
N ALA A 313 8.55 8.83 -18.70
CA ALA A 313 7.19 9.25 -18.96
C ALA A 313 6.58 8.46 -20.13
N SER A 314 7.30 8.20 -21.22
CA SER A 314 6.75 7.42 -22.35
C SER A 314 6.44 5.97 -21.98
N VAL A 315 7.34 5.31 -21.24
CA VAL A 315 7.09 3.94 -20.71
C VAL A 315 5.90 3.95 -19.76
N ALA A 316 5.80 4.91 -18.84
CA ALA A 316 4.68 5.02 -17.91
C ALA A 316 3.36 5.32 -18.64
N MET A 317 3.39 6.19 -19.65
CA MET A 317 2.23 6.52 -20.47
C MET A 317 1.73 5.33 -21.26
N ALA A 318 2.62 4.66 -22.00
CA ALA A 318 2.29 3.49 -22.80
C ALA A 318 1.80 2.33 -21.92
N SER A 319 2.39 2.17 -20.73
CA SER A 319 1.91 1.15 -19.80
C SER A 319 0.51 1.46 -19.25
N ASN A 320 0.31 2.69 -18.78
CA ASN A 320 -0.98 3.05 -18.20
C ASN A 320 -2.09 3.18 -19.24
N LEU A 321 -1.76 3.37 -20.53
CA LEU A 321 -2.72 3.32 -21.63
C LEU A 321 -3.44 1.96 -21.69
N PHE A 322 -2.75 0.86 -21.32
CA PHE A 322 -3.31 -0.49 -21.24
C PHE A 322 -3.86 -0.83 -19.85
N VAL A 323 -3.06 -0.66 -18.80
CA VAL A 323 -3.41 -1.10 -17.44
C VAL A 323 -4.69 -0.41 -16.94
N ALA A 324 -4.87 0.87 -17.28
CA ALA A 324 -6.02 1.64 -16.86
C ALA A 324 -7.36 1.11 -17.38
N PRO A 325 -7.59 0.97 -18.70
CA PRO A 325 -8.84 0.43 -19.21
C PRO A 325 -9.03 -1.05 -18.87
N ALA A 326 -7.96 -1.87 -18.87
CA ALA A 326 -8.07 -3.28 -18.51
C ALA A 326 -8.62 -3.45 -17.08
N SER A 327 -8.11 -2.67 -16.13
CA SER A 327 -8.60 -2.68 -14.74
C SER A 327 -9.96 -2.03 -14.57
N PHE A 328 -10.28 -0.97 -15.33
CA PHE A 328 -11.53 -0.21 -15.17
C PHE A 328 -12.74 -0.94 -15.75
N PHE A 329 -12.59 -1.59 -16.90
CA PHE A 329 -13.66 -2.34 -17.56
C PHE A 329 -13.72 -3.82 -17.17
N GLN A 330 -12.82 -4.31 -16.30
CA GLN A 330 -12.81 -5.70 -15.85
C GLN A 330 -14.16 -6.11 -15.23
N ASN A 331 -14.71 -5.29 -14.33
CA ASN A 331 -15.95 -5.62 -13.64
C ASN A 331 -17.12 -5.70 -14.62
N ARG A 332 -17.19 -4.76 -15.56
CA ARG A 332 -18.18 -4.77 -16.63
C ARG A 332 -18.07 -5.98 -17.54
N TYR A 333 -16.86 -6.37 -17.93
CA TYR A 333 -16.65 -7.59 -18.70
C TYR A 333 -17.10 -8.85 -17.94
N LEU A 334 -16.78 -8.94 -16.64
CA LEU A 334 -17.20 -10.08 -15.82
C LEU A 334 -18.72 -10.12 -15.63
N GLU A 335 -19.38 -8.97 -15.54
CA GLU A 335 -20.84 -8.86 -15.45
C GLU A 335 -21.51 -9.16 -16.79
N ASP A 336 -21.26 -8.35 -17.83
CA ASP A 336 -21.99 -8.40 -19.10
C ASP A 336 -21.68 -9.65 -19.94
N ILE A 337 -20.41 -10.07 -19.94
CA ILE A 337 -19.93 -11.16 -20.82
C ILE A 337 -19.86 -12.49 -20.07
N ARG A 338 -19.51 -12.47 -18.77
CA ARG A 338 -19.36 -13.69 -17.97
C ARG A 338 -20.52 -13.95 -17.01
N GLY A 339 -21.47 -13.02 -16.88
CA GLY A 339 -22.67 -13.18 -16.05
C GLY A 339 -22.36 -13.25 -14.55
N TYR A 340 -21.25 -12.69 -14.09
CA TYR A 340 -20.89 -12.73 -12.68
C TYR A 340 -21.71 -11.70 -11.89
N SER A 341 -22.22 -12.13 -10.74
CA SER A 341 -22.77 -11.23 -9.74
C SER A 341 -21.68 -10.36 -9.11
N GLY A 342 -22.04 -9.29 -8.40
CA GLY A 342 -21.10 -8.46 -7.66
C GLY A 342 -20.29 -9.28 -6.64
N GLY A 343 -20.90 -10.26 -5.98
CA GLY A 343 -20.19 -11.24 -5.16
C GLY A 343 -19.21 -12.12 -5.93
N GLY A 344 -19.57 -12.55 -7.14
CA GLY A 344 -18.69 -13.32 -8.04
C GLY A 344 -17.49 -12.51 -8.52
N ILE A 345 -17.70 -11.23 -8.88
CA ILE A 345 -16.66 -10.27 -9.25
C ILE A 345 -15.72 -10.00 -8.06
N ALA A 346 -16.28 -9.84 -6.85
CA ALA A 346 -15.50 -9.69 -5.63
C ALA A 346 -14.59 -10.89 -5.40
N LEU A 347 -15.13 -12.11 -5.49
CA LEU A 347 -14.37 -13.35 -5.32
C LEU A 347 -13.27 -13.47 -6.37
N PHE A 348 -13.58 -13.23 -7.65
CA PHE A 348 -12.61 -13.27 -8.74
C PHE A 348 -11.48 -12.28 -8.51
N THR A 349 -11.81 -11.03 -8.19
CA THR A 349 -10.83 -9.95 -8.02
C THR A 349 -9.96 -10.16 -6.79
N LEU A 350 -10.51 -10.63 -5.67
CA LEU A 350 -9.74 -10.93 -4.47
C LEU A 350 -8.85 -12.16 -4.66
N ALA A 351 -9.36 -13.22 -5.31
CA ALA A 351 -8.60 -14.45 -5.54
C ALA A 351 -7.44 -14.25 -6.52
N THR A 352 -7.63 -13.43 -7.56
CA THR A 352 -6.59 -13.15 -8.57
C THR A 352 -5.67 -11.98 -8.18
N GLY A 353 -6.19 -10.99 -7.44
CA GLY A 353 -5.44 -9.80 -7.01
C GLY A 353 -4.58 -10.00 -5.74
N THR A 354 -4.99 -10.86 -4.80
CA THR A 354 -4.20 -11.11 -3.58
C THR A 354 -2.82 -11.71 -3.89
N PRO A 355 -2.69 -12.71 -4.78
CA PRO A 355 -1.38 -13.21 -5.21
C PRO A 355 -0.47 -12.14 -5.83
N ALA A 356 -1.01 -11.09 -6.47
CA ALA A 356 -0.19 -9.99 -6.99
C ALA A 356 0.62 -9.28 -5.89
N SER A 357 0.09 -9.22 -4.65
CA SER A 357 0.81 -8.69 -3.49
C SER A 357 1.98 -9.59 -3.07
N ILE A 358 1.86 -10.92 -3.26
CA ILE A 358 2.97 -11.86 -3.09
C ILE A 358 4.00 -11.64 -4.19
N GLY A 359 3.52 -11.45 -5.43
CA GLY A 359 4.34 -11.08 -6.58
C GLY A 359 5.19 -9.84 -6.31
N LEU A 360 4.66 -8.82 -5.64
CA LEU A 360 5.42 -7.63 -5.22
C LEU A 360 6.64 -7.98 -4.35
N ILE A 361 6.45 -8.85 -3.36
CA ILE A 361 7.51 -9.27 -2.42
C ILE A 361 8.56 -10.12 -3.15
N VAL A 362 8.10 -11.07 -3.96
CA VAL A 362 8.97 -11.96 -4.75
C VAL A 362 9.76 -11.16 -5.78
N GLY A 363 9.09 -10.28 -6.52
CA GLY A 363 9.69 -9.42 -7.54
C GLY A 363 10.72 -8.46 -6.97
N GLY A 364 10.49 -7.91 -5.77
CA GLY A 364 11.49 -7.09 -5.07
C GLY A 364 12.79 -7.85 -4.83
N LYS A 365 12.72 -9.07 -4.29
CA LYS A 365 13.90 -9.91 -4.05
C LYS A 365 14.55 -10.39 -5.35
N LEU A 366 13.74 -10.74 -6.35
CA LEU A 366 14.22 -11.27 -7.62
C LEU A 366 14.90 -10.19 -8.46
N ALA A 367 14.43 -8.94 -8.36
CA ALA A 367 15.04 -7.77 -9.00
C ALA A 367 16.50 -7.57 -8.58
N ASP A 368 16.85 -7.91 -7.34
CA ASP A 368 18.20 -7.80 -6.81
C ASP A 368 19.12 -8.95 -7.27
N VAL A 369 18.59 -10.04 -7.82
CA VAL A 369 19.39 -11.19 -8.28
C VAL A 369 19.45 -11.28 -9.81
N VAL A 370 18.30 -11.12 -10.46
CA VAL A 370 18.13 -11.28 -11.91
C VAL A 370 18.41 -9.98 -12.67
N GLY A 371 18.45 -8.85 -11.95
CA GLY A 371 18.51 -7.53 -12.54
C GLY A 371 17.11 -7.00 -12.89
N ARG A 372 16.91 -5.70 -12.67
CA ARG A 372 15.59 -5.05 -12.80
C ARG A 372 15.15 -4.99 -14.25
N ARG A 373 16.10 -4.80 -15.16
CA ARG A 373 15.85 -4.69 -16.60
C ARG A 373 15.32 -6.00 -17.19
N LEU A 374 15.92 -7.12 -16.81
CA LEU A 374 15.50 -8.45 -17.28
C LEU A 374 14.16 -8.85 -16.64
N LEU A 375 13.96 -8.54 -15.36
CA LEU A 375 12.69 -8.80 -14.70
C LEU A 375 11.51 -8.10 -15.39
N ILE A 376 11.68 -6.83 -15.78
CA ILE A 376 10.67 -6.08 -16.56
C ILE A 376 10.40 -6.75 -17.91
N LEU A 377 11.45 -7.16 -18.63
CA LEU A 377 11.33 -7.80 -19.95
C LEU A 377 10.57 -9.12 -19.89
N LEU A 378 10.74 -9.92 -18.83
CA LEU A 378 10.09 -11.22 -18.71
C LEU A 378 8.67 -11.10 -18.14
N CYS A 379 8.50 -10.34 -17.07
CA CYS A 379 7.23 -10.29 -16.34
C CYS A 379 6.17 -9.45 -17.05
N THR A 380 6.57 -8.35 -17.72
CA THR A 380 5.59 -7.43 -18.34
C THR A 380 4.87 -8.06 -19.53
N PRO A 381 5.55 -8.70 -20.51
CA PRO A 381 4.88 -9.38 -21.61
C PRO A 381 4.06 -10.57 -21.15
N LEU A 382 4.56 -11.37 -20.20
CA LEU A 382 3.81 -12.49 -19.62
C LEU A 382 2.51 -12.00 -18.97
N SER A 383 2.61 -10.95 -18.15
CA SER A 383 1.45 -10.32 -17.52
C SER A 383 0.44 -9.82 -18.55
N THR A 384 0.92 -9.10 -19.57
CA THR A 384 0.10 -8.53 -20.63
C THR A 384 -0.63 -9.63 -21.41
N ALA A 385 0.09 -10.67 -21.83
CA ALA A 385 -0.46 -11.79 -22.58
C ALA A 385 -1.54 -12.53 -21.77
N CYS A 386 -1.26 -12.84 -20.50
CA CYS A 386 -2.21 -13.51 -19.63
C CYS A 386 -3.46 -12.66 -19.32
N ILE A 387 -3.29 -11.36 -19.04
CA ILE A 387 -4.43 -10.46 -18.81
C ILE A 387 -5.28 -10.35 -20.07
N VAL A 388 -4.69 -10.13 -21.24
CA VAL A 388 -5.43 -10.08 -22.51
C VAL A 388 -6.14 -11.41 -22.79
N ALA A 389 -5.46 -12.55 -22.60
CA ALA A 389 -6.04 -13.87 -22.79
C ALA A 389 -7.29 -14.09 -21.91
N ALA A 390 -7.29 -13.58 -20.67
CA ALA A 390 -8.45 -13.66 -19.77
C ALA A 390 -9.71 -12.94 -20.33
N PHE A 391 -9.56 -11.99 -21.26
CA PHE A 391 -10.67 -11.35 -21.97
C PHE A 391 -11.22 -12.18 -23.16
N PHE A 392 -10.60 -13.32 -23.48
CA PHE A 392 -11.03 -14.23 -24.56
C PHE A 392 -11.51 -15.59 -24.04
N VAL A 393 -11.09 -16.01 -22.85
CA VAL A 393 -11.41 -17.34 -22.29
C VAL A 393 -12.36 -17.27 -21.10
N ASP A 394 -13.03 -18.39 -20.81
CA ASP A 394 -13.98 -18.57 -19.71
C ASP A 394 -13.50 -19.63 -18.70
N GLY A 395 -14.28 -19.78 -17.62
CA GLY A 395 -14.12 -20.86 -16.66
C GLY A 395 -12.75 -20.87 -15.96
N PRO A 396 -12.25 -22.03 -15.53
CA PRO A 396 -11.00 -22.14 -14.78
C PRO A 396 -9.77 -21.56 -15.52
N LEU A 397 -9.77 -21.58 -16.85
CA LEU A 397 -8.70 -21.04 -17.66
C LEU A 397 -8.59 -19.52 -17.51
N MET A 398 -9.72 -18.80 -17.50
CA MET A 398 -9.78 -17.36 -17.23
C MET A 398 -9.18 -17.00 -15.87
N TRP A 399 -9.55 -17.75 -14.83
CA TRP A 399 -9.04 -17.55 -13.47
C TRP A 399 -7.54 -17.78 -13.40
N THR A 400 -7.05 -18.83 -14.05
CA THR A 400 -5.62 -19.16 -14.10
C THR A 400 -4.84 -18.08 -14.83
N MET A 401 -5.33 -17.60 -15.97
CA MET A 401 -4.70 -16.51 -16.73
C MET A 401 -4.69 -15.20 -15.95
N ALA A 402 -5.81 -14.82 -15.33
CA ALA A 402 -5.87 -13.63 -14.49
C ALA A 402 -4.93 -13.72 -13.28
N LEU A 403 -4.83 -14.90 -12.63
CA LEU A 403 -3.93 -15.12 -11.50
C LEU A 403 -2.45 -15.01 -11.93
N ILE A 404 -2.03 -15.71 -12.99
CA ILE A 404 -0.66 -15.64 -13.50
C ILE A 404 -0.34 -14.22 -13.96
N GLY A 405 -1.28 -13.58 -14.67
CA GLY A 405 -1.15 -12.22 -15.17
C GLY A 405 -0.99 -11.18 -14.06
N GLY A 406 -1.82 -11.27 -13.02
CA GLY A 406 -1.75 -10.42 -11.83
C GLY A 406 -0.48 -10.66 -11.01
N PHE A 407 -0.08 -11.92 -10.83
CA PHE A 407 1.17 -12.28 -10.14
C PHE A 407 2.40 -11.72 -10.87
N ALA A 408 2.47 -11.89 -12.19
CA ALA A 408 3.54 -11.34 -13.03
C ALA A 408 3.55 -9.80 -13.04
N ALA A 409 2.39 -9.14 -13.07
CA ALA A 409 2.29 -7.68 -12.91
C ALA A 409 2.87 -7.24 -11.54
N GLY A 410 2.49 -7.95 -10.48
CA GLY A 410 3.00 -7.74 -9.12
C GLY A 410 4.52 -7.84 -9.05
N MET A 411 5.12 -8.82 -9.72
CA MET A 411 6.58 -8.98 -9.77
C MET A 411 7.30 -7.86 -10.53
N ALA A 412 6.69 -7.33 -11.61
CA ALA A 412 7.30 -6.24 -12.38
C ALA A 412 7.23 -4.87 -11.68
N TYR A 413 6.24 -4.67 -10.81
CA TYR A 413 5.95 -3.36 -10.21
C TYR A 413 7.11 -2.74 -9.41
N PRO A 414 7.83 -3.47 -8.52
CA PRO A 414 8.96 -2.92 -7.77
C PRO A 414 10.06 -2.40 -8.69
N ALA A 415 10.38 -3.11 -9.77
CA ALA A 415 11.40 -2.69 -10.73
C ALA A 415 11.03 -1.32 -11.36
N PHE A 416 9.77 -1.15 -11.82
CA PHE A 416 9.31 0.15 -12.33
C PHE A 416 9.28 1.26 -11.26
N ALA A 417 8.93 0.93 -10.02
CA ALA A 417 8.89 1.90 -8.92
C ALA A 417 10.29 2.44 -8.60
N VAL A 418 11.30 1.58 -8.64
CA VAL A 418 12.68 1.95 -8.33
C VAL A 418 13.29 2.83 -9.43
N TYR A 419 13.07 2.52 -10.72
CA TYR A 419 13.53 3.39 -11.81
C TYR A 419 13.01 4.83 -11.72
N ARG A 420 11.77 5.01 -11.24
CA ARG A 420 11.19 6.34 -10.99
C ARG A 420 11.93 7.09 -9.87
N ALA A 421 12.47 6.39 -8.89
CA ALA A 421 13.21 6.98 -7.78
C ALA A 421 14.69 7.23 -8.10
N GLU A 422 15.36 6.29 -8.78
CA GLU A 422 16.83 6.30 -8.94
C GLU A 422 17.32 7.11 -10.16
N MET A 423 16.49 7.31 -11.18
CA MET A 423 16.91 7.96 -12.44
C MET A 423 17.01 9.50 -12.36
N PHE A 424 16.56 10.08 -11.25
CA PHE A 424 16.56 11.52 -11.02
C PHE A 424 17.37 11.88 -9.76
N PRO A 425 18.14 12.98 -9.78
CA PRO A 425 18.82 13.50 -8.58
C PRO A 425 17.84 13.90 -7.50
N THR A 426 18.28 13.84 -6.23
CA THR A 426 17.40 14.00 -5.06
C THR A 426 16.58 15.30 -5.08
N GLY A 427 17.14 16.41 -5.57
CA GLY A 427 16.43 17.69 -5.70
C GLY A 427 15.32 17.73 -6.76
N ASN A 428 15.35 16.84 -7.76
CA ASN A 428 14.38 16.79 -8.86
C ASN A 428 13.38 15.63 -8.79
N ARG A 429 13.62 14.63 -7.91
CA ARG A 429 12.80 13.40 -7.81
C ARG A 429 11.32 13.70 -7.64
N GLY A 430 10.97 14.66 -6.77
CA GLY A 430 9.59 15.04 -6.50
C GLY A 430 8.85 15.56 -7.75
N ILE A 431 9.47 16.54 -8.44
CA ILE A 431 8.89 17.14 -9.66
C ILE A 431 8.80 16.11 -10.80
N ALA A 432 9.86 15.32 -11.00
CA ALA A 432 9.89 14.29 -12.04
C ALA A 432 8.80 13.23 -11.81
N ASN A 433 8.68 12.71 -10.59
CA ASN A 433 7.64 11.72 -10.25
C ASN A 433 6.23 12.30 -10.36
N GLY A 434 6.04 13.57 -9.98
CA GLY A 434 4.79 14.28 -10.17
C GLY A 434 4.38 14.34 -11.65
N LEU A 435 5.32 14.74 -12.53
CA LEU A 435 5.04 14.83 -13.97
C LEU A 435 4.80 13.47 -14.61
N ILE A 436 5.63 12.46 -14.30
CA ILE A 436 5.45 11.08 -14.80
C ILE A 436 4.10 10.52 -14.37
N THR A 437 3.69 10.77 -13.13
CA THR A 437 2.39 10.30 -12.61
C THR A 437 1.25 11.02 -13.32
N ALA A 438 1.33 12.34 -13.48
CA ALA A 438 0.32 13.13 -14.20
C ALA A 438 0.16 12.67 -15.66
N THR A 439 1.25 12.50 -16.40
CA THR A 439 1.19 12.05 -17.80
C THR A 439 0.67 10.61 -17.91
N ALA A 440 1.06 9.73 -16.99
CA ALA A 440 0.50 8.38 -16.92
C ALA A 440 -1.00 8.40 -16.65
N LEU A 441 -1.50 9.22 -15.71
CA LEU A 441 -2.95 9.30 -15.47
C LEU A 441 -3.72 9.83 -16.68
N LEU A 442 -3.17 10.81 -17.41
CA LEU A 442 -3.76 11.32 -18.64
C LEU A 442 -3.82 10.23 -19.72
N SER A 443 -2.74 9.48 -19.94
CA SER A 443 -2.75 8.39 -20.93
C SER A 443 -3.72 7.28 -20.55
N GLY A 444 -3.79 6.91 -19.27
CA GLY A 444 -4.76 5.92 -18.80
C GLY A 444 -6.21 6.39 -18.94
N SER A 445 -6.46 7.69 -18.78
CA SER A 445 -7.78 8.29 -19.02
C SER A 445 -8.13 8.25 -20.51
N LEU A 446 -7.17 8.56 -21.40
CA LEU A 446 -7.33 8.40 -22.84
C LEU A 446 -7.63 6.94 -23.23
N GLY A 447 -6.94 5.97 -22.62
CA GLY A 447 -7.19 4.55 -22.84
C GLY A 447 -8.60 4.13 -22.44
N ILE A 448 -9.10 4.62 -21.30
CA ILE A 448 -10.49 4.39 -20.87
C ILE A 448 -11.50 4.99 -21.85
N LEU A 449 -11.29 6.23 -22.29
CA LEU A 449 -12.16 6.89 -23.27
C LEU A 449 -12.18 6.13 -24.60
N LEU A 450 -11.00 5.68 -25.07
CA LEU A 450 -10.86 4.91 -26.30
C LEU A 450 -11.61 3.58 -26.20
N VAL A 451 -11.42 2.82 -25.12
CA VAL A 451 -12.13 1.55 -24.93
C VAL A 451 -13.63 1.78 -24.88
N GLY A 452 -14.13 2.73 -24.09
CA GLY A 452 -15.57 3.03 -24.04
C GLY A 452 -16.15 3.41 -25.40
N TYR A 453 -15.47 4.29 -26.15
CA TYR A 453 -15.90 4.73 -27.48
C TYR A 453 -15.97 3.59 -28.51
N VAL A 454 -14.99 2.70 -28.49
CA VAL A 454 -14.89 1.58 -29.45
C VAL A 454 -15.84 0.43 -29.05
N ARG A 455 -16.10 0.25 -27.75
CA ARG A 455 -17.04 -0.74 -27.21
C ARG A 455 -18.49 -0.45 -27.61
N ASP A 456 -18.93 0.80 -27.50
CA ASP A 456 -20.28 1.21 -27.93
C ASP A 456 -20.49 1.06 -29.46
N ARG A 457 -19.43 0.80 -30.24
CA ARG A 457 -19.46 0.47 -31.68
C ARG A 457 -19.43 -1.03 -31.97
N GLY A 458 -19.55 -1.88 -30.95
CA GLY A 458 -19.69 -3.32 -31.09
C GLY A 458 -18.38 -4.13 -31.12
N VAL A 459 -17.21 -3.50 -30.96
CA VAL A 459 -15.94 -4.24 -30.92
C VAL A 459 -15.79 -4.91 -29.55
N SER A 460 -15.36 -6.17 -29.47
CA SER A 460 -15.22 -6.90 -28.20
C SER A 460 -14.14 -6.31 -27.27
N PHE A 461 -14.32 -6.45 -25.94
CA PHE A 461 -13.31 -6.03 -24.95
C PHE A 461 -11.92 -6.61 -25.24
N GLY A 462 -11.86 -7.92 -25.50
CA GLY A 462 -10.60 -8.61 -25.80
C GLY A 462 -9.88 -8.03 -27.01
N ALA A 463 -10.59 -7.72 -28.11
CA ALA A 463 -9.98 -7.17 -29.31
C ALA A 463 -9.40 -5.76 -29.07
N VAL A 464 -10.15 -4.87 -28.42
CA VAL A 464 -9.66 -3.51 -28.15
C VAL A 464 -8.47 -3.54 -27.18
N LEU A 465 -8.56 -4.34 -26.12
CA LEU A 465 -7.46 -4.47 -25.15
C LEU A 465 -6.22 -5.13 -25.77
N ALA A 466 -6.37 -6.07 -26.70
CA ALA A 466 -5.25 -6.67 -27.42
C ALA A 466 -4.50 -5.64 -28.29
N VAL A 467 -5.22 -4.73 -28.95
CA VAL A 467 -4.59 -3.64 -29.73
C VAL A 467 -3.84 -2.68 -28.81
N ILE A 468 -4.46 -2.27 -27.70
CA ILE A 468 -3.82 -1.36 -26.74
C ILE A 468 -2.62 -2.01 -26.04
N ALA A 469 -2.68 -3.32 -25.79
CA ALA A 469 -1.60 -4.11 -25.20
C ALA A 469 -0.30 -4.06 -26.02
N ILE A 470 -0.36 -3.82 -27.33
CA ILE A 470 0.84 -3.60 -28.16
C ILE A 470 1.68 -2.44 -27.59
N GLY A 471 1.03 -1.37 -27.12
CA GLY A 471 1.70 -0.25 -26.46
C GLY A 471 2.45 -0.67 -25.18
N GLN A 472 1.87 -1.57 -24.37
CA GLN A 472 2.52 -2.12 -23.18
C GLN A 472 3.75 -2.98 -23.54
N LEU A 473 3.68 -3.75 -24.62
CA LEU A 473 4.82 -4.55 -25.11
C LEU A 473 5.94 -3.66 -25.65
N ILE A 474 5.59 -2.60 -26.38
CA ILE A 474 6.54 -1.57 -26.82
C ILE A 474 7.18 -0.89 -25.60
N ALA A 475 6.40 -0.57 -24.56
CA ALA A 475 6.92 0.01 -23.33
C ALA A 475 7.94 -0.91 -22.63
N ALA A 476 7.64 -2.21 -22.55
CA ALA A 476 8.55 -3.21 -21.99
C ALA A 476 9.85 -3.30 -22.82
N TYR A 477 9.75 -3.28 -24.15
CA TYR A 477 10.90 -3.28 -25.04
C TYR A 477 11.73 -2.00 -24.91
N ILE A 478 11.11 -0.82 -24.83
CA ILE A 478 11.81 0.46 -24.65
C ILE A 478 12.53 0.47 -23.31
N ALA A 479 11.85 0.07 -22.23
CA ALA A 479 12.42 -0.04 -20.89
C ALA A 479 13.61 -0.98 -20.91
N TYR A 480 13.46 -2.17 -21.50
CA TYR A 480 14.58 -3.08 -21.69
C TYR A 480 15.70 -2.41 -22.48
N ARG A 481 15.48 -1.82 -23.65
CA ARG A 481 16.57 -1.35 -24.51
C ARG A 481 17.32 -0.13 -23.96
N HIS A 482 16.63 0.76 -23.24
CA HIS A 482 17.11 2.10 -22.91
C HIS A 482 17.25 2.38 -21.41
N TYR A 483 16.66 1.60 -20.51
CA TYR A 483 16.91 1.78 -19.09
C TYR A 483 18.30 1.22 -18.76
N PRO A 484 19.10 1.95 -17.97
CA PRO A 484 20.33 1.40 -17.43
C PRO A 484 19.99 0.23 -16.49
N GLU A 485 20.88 -0.76 -16.39
CA GLU A 485 20.77 -1.68 -15.26
C GLU A 485 21.15 -0.90 -14.00
N THR A 486 20.30 -0.98 -12.98
CA THR A 486 20.46 -0.23 -11.72
C THR A 486 20.67 -1.17 -10.54
N ALA A 487 20.48 -2.48 -10.73
CA ALA A 487 20.82 -3.46 -9.71
C ALA A 487 22.30 -3.30 -9.31
N HIS A 488 22.54 -3.23 -8.00
CA HIS A 488 23.86 -3.10 -7.37
C HIS A 488 24.64 -1.80 -7.66
N LEU A 489 24.00 -0.77 -8.21
CA LEU A 489 24.62 0.56 -8.36
C LEU A 489 24.12 1.50 -7.27
N GLU A 490 25.03 2.29 -6.71
CA GLU A 490 24.67 3.33 -5.76
C GLU A 490 24.05 4.54 -6.47
N LEU A 491 23.20 5.30 -5.76
CA LEU A 491 22.48 6.45 -6.31
C LEU A 491 23.45 7.53 -6.83
N GLU A 492 24.59 7.64 -6.17
CA GLU A 492 25.70 8.55 -6.42
C GLU A 492 26.44 8.18 -7.72
N GLN A 493 26.52 6.88 -8.05
CA GLN A 493 27.07 6.39 -9.31
C GLN A 493 26.11 6.65 -10.49
N LEU A 494 24.80 6.64 -10.23
CA LEU A 494 23.75 6.91 -11.22
C LEU A 494 23.52 8.41 -11.49
N ASN A 495 23.80 9.25 -10.48
CA ASN A 495 23.58 10.70 -10.50
C ASN A 495 24.82 11.45 -9.96
N PRO A 496 25.87 11.66 -10.78
CA PRO A 496 27.05 12.43 -10.38
C PRO A 496 26.64 13.87 -10.04
N GLY A 497 26.58 14.21 -8.75
CA GLY A 497 26.10 15.48 -8.22
C GLY A 497 25.27 15.39 -6.93
N ASP A 498 24.82 14.19 -6.53
CA ASP A 498 24.30 13.98 -5.18
C ASP A 498 25.47 13.99 -4.17
N PRO A 499 25.32 14.62 -2.98
CA PRO A 499 26.39 14.68 -1.99
C PRO A 499 26.74 13.28 -1.49
N LEU A 500 28.04 12.96 -1.42
CA LEU A 500 28.51 11.71 -0.83
C LEU A 500 27.91 11.57 0.58
N LEU A 501 27.15 10.50 0.80
CA LEU A 501 26.79 10.09 2.15
C LEU A 501 28.12 9.78 2.87
N SER A 502 28.57 10.66 3.75
CA SER A 502 29.68 10.37 4.64
C SER A 502 29.29 9.14 5.46
N GLU A 503 29.99 8.03 5.26
CA GLU A 503 29.91 6.88 6.15
C GLU A 503 30.46 7.31 7.52
N THR A 504 29.56 7.62 8.44
CA THR A 504 29.84 7.74 9.88
C THR A 504 28.69 7.14 10.66
#